data_AF-A0A345BUZ7-F1
#
_entry.id   AF-A0A345BUZ7-F1
#
_cell.length_a   1.000
_cell.length_b   1.000
_cell.length_c   1.000
_cell.angle_alpha   90.00
_cell.angle_beta   90.00
_cell.angle_gamma   90.00
#
_symmetry.space_group_name_H-M   'P 1'
#
loop_
_entity.id
_entity.type
_entity.pdbx_description
1 polymer ?
#
loop_
_entity_poly.entity_id
_entity_poly.type
_entity_poly.pdbx_seq_one_letter_code
_entity_poly.pdbx_strand_id
1 'polypeptide(L)'
;MANAVRHPVIIVILGLAALGLIYQLANNPGGFFIGLVITALIAVGLYFLLTRLVLPRRSGMTSNYRKALKQSKQRQKQKKVARGNHRKKRRHLKVINGNRKK
;
A
#
# COMPACT_ATOMS: atom_id res chain seq x y z
N MET A 1 10.35 -23.96 -20.72
CA MET A 1 11.04 -25.27 -20.83
C MET A 1 12.40 -25.15 -20.12
N ALA A 2 12.80 -26.15 -19.34
CA ALA A 2 13.58 -26.00 -18.10
C ALA A 2 15.03 -25.52 -18.25
N ASN A 3 15.33 -24.33 -17.71
CA ASN A 3 16.71 -23.85 -17.51
C ASN A 3 17.44 -24.59 -16.38
N ALA A 4 16.71 -25.33 -15.53
CA ALA A 4 17.27 -26.12 -14.43
C ALA A 4 18.21 -27.25 -14.91
N VAL A 5 18.01 -27.76 -16.13
CA VAL A 5 18.80 -28.87 -16.69
C VAL A 5 20.23 -28.44 -17.05
N ARG A 6 20.45 -27.15 -17.30
CA ARG A 6 21.78 -26.62 -17.68
C ARG A 6 22.74 -26.46 -16.51
N HIS A 7 22.24 -26.54 -15.28
CA HIS A 7 23.05 -26.45 -14.07
C HIS A 7 22.99 -27.79 -13.32
N PRO A 8 23.93 -28.71 -13.56
CA PRO A 8 23.92 -30.04 -12.94
C PRO A 8 23.91 -29.95 -11.40
N VAL A 9 24.48 -28.89 -10.83
CA VAL A 9 24.43 -28.57 -9.40
C VAL A 9 22.99 -28.44 -8.89
N ILE A 10 22.10 -27.79 -9.64
CA ILE A 10 20.69 -27.61 -9.24
C ILE A 10 19.97 -28.96 -9.23
N ILE A 11 20.26 -29.84 -10.19
CA ILE A 11 19.70 -31.19 -10.25
C ILE A 11 20.16 -32.02 -9.04
N VAL A 12 21.45 -31.95 -8.70
CA VAL A 12 22.00 -32.64 -7.52
C VAL A 12 21.34 -32.12 -6.24
N ILE A 13 21.21 -30.81 -6.07
CA ILE A 13 20.55 -30.22 -4.90
C ILE A 13 19.09 -30.66 -4.81
N LEU A 14 18.34 -30.62 -5.91
CA LEU A 14 16.95 -31.08 -5.96
C LEU A 14 16.84 -32.58 -5.64
N GLY A 15 17.75 -33.40 -6.15
CA GLY A 15 17.82 -34.83 -5.86
C GLY A 15 18.09 -35.12 -4.39
N LEU A 16 19.07 -34.44 -3.78
CA LEU A 16 19.36 -34.54 -2.35
C LEU A 16 18.19 -34.06 -1.49
N ALA A 17 17.54 -32.96 -1.88
CA ALA A 17 16.36 -32.45 -1.19
C ALA A 17 15.20 -33.48 -1.24
N ALA A 18 14.94 -34.07 -2.40
CA ALA A 18 13.92 -35.11 -2.54
C ALA A 18 14.24 -36.35 -1.69
N LEU A 19 15.49 -36.82 -1.70
CA LEU A 19 15.94 -37.93 -0.84
C LEU A 19 15.81 -37.61 0.65
N GLY A 20 16.19 -36.41 1.07
CA GLY A 20 16.01 -35.96 2.44
C GLY A 20 14.55 -35.94 2.88
N LEU A 21 13.65 -35.48 2.00
CA LEU A 21 12.21 -35.50 2.27
C LEU A 21 11.65 -36.93 2.38
N ILE A 22 12.06 -37.83 1.48
CA ILE A 22 11.62 -39.24 1.53
C ILE A 22 12.14 -39.90 2.81
N TYR A 23 13.40 -39.68 3.17
CA TYR A 23 14.00 -40.22 4.39
C TYR A 23 13.26 -39.72 5.65
N GLN A 24 12.96 -38.42 5.70
CA GLN A 24 12.25 -37.83 6.83
C GLN A 24 10.80 -38.33 6.92
N LEU A 25 10.15 -38.56 5.79
CA LEU A 25 8.80 -39.11 5.73
C LEU A 25 8.75 -40.59 6.13
N ALA A 26 9.77 -41.38 5.76
CA ALA A 26 9.85 -42.79 6.13
C ALA A 26 10.21 -43.00 7.61
N ASN A 27 11.12 -42.18 8.16
CA ASN A 27 11.62 -42.36 9.52
C ASN A 27 10.74 -41.66 10.58
N ASN A 28 10.14 -40.51 10.25
CA ASN A 28 9.25 -39.78 11.17
C ASN A 28 8.25 -38.88 10.43
N PRO A 29 7.18 -39.47 9.84
CA PRO A 29 6.18 -38.70 9.10
C PRO A 29 5.44 -37.70 9.99
N GLY A 30 5.13 -38.08 11.24
CA GLY A 30 4.44 -37.20 12.19
C GLY A 30 5.26 -35.96 12.52
N GLY A 31 6.55 -36.12 12.81
CA GLY A 31 7.47 -35.03 13.09
C GLY A 31 7.67 -34.09 11.90
N PHE A 32 7.63 -34.60 10.67
CA PHE A 32 7.67 -33.78 9.47
C PHE A 32 6.47 -32.84 9.37
N PHE A 33 5.24 -33.36 9.50
CA PHE A 33 4.04 -32.53 9.44
C PHE A 33 3.93 -31.55 10.62
N ILE A 34 4.26 -31.99 11.83
CA ILE A 34 4.29 -31.12 13.01
C ILE A 34 5.33 -30.02 12.81
N GLY A 35 6.52 -30.36 12.33
CA GLY A 35 7.56 -29.39 11.98
C GLY A 35 7.07 -28.38 10.95
N LEU A 36 6.37 -28.82 9.91
CA LEU A 36 5.81 -27.95 8.88
C LEU A 36 4.77 -26.98 9.46
N VAL A 37 3.89 -27.46 10.35
CA VAL A 37 2.92 -26.62 11.08
C VAL A 37 3.62 -25.61 11.98
N ILE A 38 4.62 -26.03 12.77
CA ILE A 38 5.39 -25.14 13.64
C ILE A 38 6.10 -24.07 12.82
N THR A 39 6.73 -24.46 11.70
CA THR A 39 7.44 -23.53 10.82
C THR A 39 6.46 -22.51 10.23
N ALA A 40 5.28 -22.96 9.78
CA ALA A 40 4.24 -22.08 9.28
C ALA A 40 3.72 -21.13 10.38
N LEU A 41 3.50 -21.63 11.60
CA LEU A 41 3.08 -20.81 12.74
C LEU A 41 4.13 -19.75 13.09
N ILE A 42 5.41 -20.10 13.10
CA ILE A 42 6.51 -19.16 13.35
C ILE A 42 6.56 -18.12 12.22
N ALA A 43 6.46 -18.54 10.96
CA ALA A 43 6.49 -17.63 9.82
C ALA A 43 5.32 -16.63 9.86
N VAL A 44 4.11 -17.11 10.16
CA VAL A 44 2.92 -16.26 10.35
C VAL A 44 3.08 -15.36 11.57
N GLY A 45 3.59 -15.88 12.68
CA GLY A 45 3.86 -15.13 13.90
C GLY A 45 4.86 -14.00 13.68
N LEU A 46 5.97 -14.28 12.99
CA LEU A 46 6.96 -13.29 12.61
C LEU A 46 6.40 -12.28 11.61
N TYR A 47 5.69 -12.72 10.57
CA TYR A 47 5.04 -11.83 9.62
C TYR A 47 4.05 -10.90 10.33
N PHE A 48 3.22 -11.44 11.22
CA PHE A 48 2.28 -10.66 12.02
C PHE A 48 3.00 -9.70 12.95
N LEU A 49 4.06 -10.13 13.63
CA LEU A 49 4.83 -9.29 14.53
C LEU A 49 5.50 -8.14 13.77
N LEU A 50 6.14 -8.43 12.63
CA LEU A 50 6.77 -7.42 11.78
C LEU A 50 5.74 -6.44 11.21
N THR A 51 4.63 -6.92 10.68
CA THR A 51 3.58 -6.06 10.11
C THR A 51 2.80 -5.28 11.16
N ARG A 52 2.64 -5.82 12.38
CA ARG A 52 1.92 -5.15 13.47
C ARG A 52 2.78 -4.17 14.25
N LEU A 53 4.04 -4.50 14.50
CA LEU A 53 4.95 -3.72 15.34
C LEU A 53 5.79 -2.73 14.51
N VAL A 54 6.28 -3.14 13.34
CA VAL A 54 7.22 -2.34 12.54
C VAL A 54 6.51 -1.52 11.47
N LEU A 55 5.34 -1.95 10.97
CA LEU A 55 4.51 -1.16 10.07
C LEU A 55 3.43 -0.41 10.89
N PRO A 56 3.67 0.84 11.32
CA PRO A 56 2.56 1.68 11.75
C PRO A 56 1.61 1.75 10.56
N ARG A 57 0.40 1.21 10.75
CA ARG A 57 -0.70 1.12 9.78
C ARG A 57 -0.49 2.16 8.68
N ARG A 58 -0.01 1.73 7.50
CA ARG A 58 -0.08 2.53 6.27
C ARG A 58 -1.55 2.63 5.86
N SER A 59 -2.37 3.22 6.73
CA SER A 59 -3.76 3.55 6.47
C SER A 59 -3.72 4.69 5.47
N GLY A 60 -3.69 4.32 4.19
CA GLY A 60 -4.39 4.91 3.03
C GLY A 60 -4.43 6.42 2.80
N MET A 61 -3.87 7.25 3.67
CA MET A 61 -3.88 8.69 3.53
C MET A 61 -2.83 9.24 4.47
N THR A 62 -1.67 9.59 3.90
CA THR A 62 -0.60 10.28 4.64
C THR A 62 -1.26 11.38 5.48
N SER A 63 -1.00 11.40 6.79
CA SER A 63 -1.70 12.31 7.72
C SER A 63 -1.59 13.77 7.26
N ASN A 64 -0.50 14.08 6.55
CA ASN A 64 -0.22 15.32 5.85
C ASN A 64 -1.23 15.63 4.73
N TYR A 65 -1.59 14.66 3.89
CA TYR A 65 -2.62 14.84 2.87
C TYR A 65 -4.01 15.04 3.48
N ARG A 66 -4.34 14.32 4.56
CA ARG A 66 -5.61 14.53 5.29
C ARG A 66 -5.67 15.92 5.92
N LYS A 67 -4.56 16.42 6.48
CA LYS A 67 -4.42 17.79 7.01
C LYS A 67 -4.55 18.82 5.87
N ALA A 68 -3.87 18.60 4.75
CA ALA A 68 -3.93 19.49 3.58
C ALA A 68 -5.34 19.56 2.98
N LEU A 69 -6.07 18.45 2.90
CA LEU A 69 -7.46 18.42 2.44
C LEU A 69 -8.40 19.19 3.38
N LYS A 70 -8.23 19.06 4.71
CA LYS A 70 -8.99 19.84 5.69
C LYS A 70 -8.73 21.34 5.51
N GLN A 71 -7.45 21.74 5.41
CA GLN A 71 -7.07 23.13 5.18
C GLN A 71 -7.61 23.67 3.84
N SER A 72 -7.54 22.90 2.76
CA SER A 72 -8.06 23.27 1.44
C SER A 72 -9.58 23.49 1.46
N LYS A 73 -10.33 22.56 2.07
CA LYS A 73 -11.79 22.70 2.25
C LYS A 73 -12.15 23.95 3.05
N GLN A 74 -11.39 24.25 4.11
CA GLN A 74 -11.63 25.42 4.96
C GLN A 74 -11.34 26.74 4.21
N ARG A 75 -10.24 26.80 3.46
CA ARG A 75 -9.90 27.94 2.58
C ARG A 75 -10.92 28.14 1.46
N GLN A 76 -11.45 27.08 0.85
CA GLN A 76 -12.51 27.19 -0.15
C GLN A 76 -13.81 27.76 0.41
N LYS A 77 -14.23 27.34 1.62
CA LYS A 77 -15.40 27.92 2.29
C LYS A 77 -15.21 29.43 2.53
N GLN A 78 -14.06 29.84 3.05
CA GLN A 78 -13.75 31.26 3.27
C GLN A 78 -13.73 32.07 1.96
N LYS A 79 -13.16 31.54 0.88
CA LYS A 79 -13.18 32.19 -0.45
C LYS A 79 -14.60 32.35 -1.01
N LYS A 80 -15.51 31.39 -0.79
CA LYS A 80 -16.92 31.51 -1.20
C LYS A 80 -17.65 32.62 -0.44
N VAL A 81 -17.44 32.72 0.88
CA VAL A 81 -18.05 33.76 1.71
C VAL A 81 -17.50 35.15 1.34
N ALA A 82 -16.18 35.28 1.16
CA ALA A 82 -15.54 36.55 0.77
C ALA A 82 -15.97 37.03 -0.63
N ARG A 83 -16.10 36.11 -1.61
CA ARG A 83 -16.60 36.45 -2.96
C ARG A 83 -18.07 36.86 -2.97
N GLY A 84 -18.90 36.27 -2.10
CA GLY A 84 -20.31 36.66 -1.94
C GLY A 84 -20.47 38.10 -1.44
N ASN A 85 -19.65 38.51 -0.47
CA ASN A 85 -19.70 39.86 0.10
C ASN A 85 -19.14 40.94 -0.85
N HIS A 86 -18.08 40.66 -1.62
CA HIS A 86 -17.55 41.62 -2.58
C HIS A 86 -18.48 41.88 -3.78
N ARG A 87 -19.27 40.89 -4.20
CA ARG A 87 -20.28 41.07 -5.28
C ARG A 87 -21.42 42.01 -4.88
N LYS A 88 -21.77 42.08 -3.59
CA LYS A 88 -22.80 43.03 -3.11
C LYS A 88 -22.27 44.47 -3.08
N LYS A 89 -20.99 44.70 -2.76
CA LYS A 89 -20.38 46.04 -2.70
C LYS A 89 -20.04 46.67 -4.06
N ARG A 90 -19.85 45.89 -5.13
CA ARG A 90 -19.50 46.42 -6.48
C ARG A 90 -20.69 46.75 -7.38
N ARG A 91 -21.92 46.80 -6.85
CA ARG A 91 -23.12 47.16 -7.63
C ARG A 91 -23.17 48.63 -8.07
N HIS A 92 -22.29 49.50 -7.56
CA HIS A 92 -22.24 50.90 -7.97
C HIS A 92 -21.41 51.15 -9.25
N LEU A 93 -20.60 50.17 -9.69
CA LEU A 93 -19.83 50.29 -10.92
C LEU A 93 -20.69 49.79 -12.09
N LYS A 94 -21.41 50.71 -12.73
CA LYS A 94 -22.13 50.41 -13.96
C LYS A 94 -21.12 50.34 -15.10
N VAL A 95 -21.00 49.19 -15.76
CA VAL A 95 -20.16 49.04 -16.95
C VAL A 95 -20.75 49.94 -18.03
N ILE A 96 -20.05 51.01 -18.39
CA ILE A 96 -20.37 51.80 -19.58
C ILE A 96 -19.95 50.94 -20.77
N ASN A 97 -20.92 50.42 -21.51
CA ASN A 97 -20.65 49.75 -22.78
C ASN A 97 -20.15 50.79 -23.77
N GLY A 98 -18.86 50.71 -24.12
CA GLY A 98 -18.26 51.55 -25.15
C GLY A 98 -18.88 51.21 -26.50
N ASN A 99 -19.70 52.12 -27.02
CA ASN A 99 -20.26 52.03 -28.37
C ASN A 99 -19.16 52.31 -29.40
N ARG A 100 -18.31 51.32 -29.70
CA ARG A 100 -17.43 51.39 -30.88
C ARG A 100 -18.27 51.06 -32.11
N LYS A 101 -18.55 52.06 -32.94
CA LYS A 101 -19.07 51.86 -34.29
C LYS A 101 -17.98 51.26 -35.16
N LYS A 102 -18.39 50.28 -35.98
CA LYS A 102 -17.59 49.67 -37.06
C LYS A 102 -17.28 50.69 -38.14
#